data_AF-A0A8B7IJ97-F1
#
_entry.id   AF-A0A8B7IJ97-F1
#
_cell.length_a   1.000
_cell.length_b   1.000
_cell.length_c   1.000
_cell.angle_alpha   90.00
_cell.angle_beta   90.00
_cell.angle_gamma   90.00
#
_symmetry.space_group_name_H-M   'P 1'
#
loop_
_entity.id
_entity.type
_entity.pdbx_description
1 polymer ?
#
loop_
_entity_poly.entity_id
_entity_poly.type
_entity_poly.pdbx_seq_one_letter_code
_entity_poly.pdbx_strand_id
1 'polypeptide(L)'
;MSARWLFSSGLLMVGLVNVVFSWSSTVTAFAGLWFLNGLAQGLGWPPCGKVLRKWFEPSQFGTWWAILSTSMNLAGGLGPIVAALVALNYDWRMTLSFSGFICVVVSFVCLVLIKNEPSDVGLPNIEQGTKKGKKGSSSDNSTLTELLLSPYLWVLSTGYLVVFGVKTCCTDWGQLFLIQERGQSVLVGSSYMSALEIGGLVGSIAAGYLSDRAVAKVGLSNYGNPRHTLLLSMMAGMCVSMYLFRVTVTGNSPKENDIWTVALQPLADLTGLKEHELWILTLGAVFGFSSYGPIALFGVIANESAPANLCGTSHAIVALMANVGGFLAGLPFSTIAKHYSWATAFWVAEITCTGSTVAFFLLRNIRTKMGRIPKKAD
;
A
#
# COMPACT_ATOMS: atom_id res chain seq x y z
N MET A 1 -25.53 10.41 -2.51
CA MET A 1 -24.93 10.88 -3.78
C MET A 1 -24.68 9.70 -4.71
N SER A 2 -24.82 9.91 -6.01
CA SER A 2 -24.48 8.88 -6.99
C SER A 2 -22.96 8.67 -7.08
N ALA A 3 -22.52 7.46 -7.42
CA ALA A 3 -21.09 7.12 -7.43
C ALA A 3 -20.28 8.01 -8.38
N ARG A 4 -20.85 8.39 -9.54
CA ARG A 4 -20.27 9.36 -10.49
C ARG A 4 -19.94 10.70 -9.84
N TRP A 5 -20.86 11.20 -9.02
CA TRP A 5 -20.75 12.52 -8.42
C TRP A 5 -19.72 12.50 -7.32
N LEU A 6 -19.70 11.44 -6.49
CA LEU A 6 -18.69 11.28 -5.43
C LEU A 6 -17.27 11.15 -5.99
N PHE A 7 -17.07 10.28 -6.99
CA PHE A 7 -15.76 10.07 -7.60
C PHE A 7 -15.24 11.36 -8.24
N SER A 8 -16.08 11.99 -9.06
CA SER A 8 -15.66 13.16 -9.81
C SER A 8 -15.57 14.41 -8.93
N SER A 9 -16.42 14.59 -7.92
CA SER A 9 -16.23 15.69 -6.97
C SER A 9 -14.93 15.55 -6.20
N GLY A 10 -14.56 14.31 -5.83
CA GLY A 10 -13.27 14.02 -5.20
C GLY A 10 -12.11 14.38 -6.13
N LEU A 11 -12.14 13.90 -7.39
CA LEU A 11 -11.08 14.18 -8.36
C LEU A 11 -10.97 15.66 -8.73
N LEU A 12 -12.09 16.35 -8.90
CA LEU A 12 -12.14 17.81 -9.10
C LEU A 12 -11.50 18.55 -7.92
N MET A 13 -11.83 18.15 -6.69
CA MET A 13 -11.29 18.78 -5.49
C MET A 13 -9.79 18.54 -5.36
N VAL A 14 -9.28 17.32 -5.66
CA VAL A 14 -7.83 17.04 -5.74
C VAL A 14 -7.15 17.95 -6.77
N GLY A 15 -7.72 18.06 -7.97
CA GLY A 15 -7.16 18.89 -9.05
C GLY A 15 -7.10 20.38 -8.68
N LEU A 16 -8.19 20.94 -8.15
CA LEU A 16 -8.25 22.33 -7.69
C LEU A 16 -7.26 22.59 -6.55
N VAL A 17 -7.18 21.69 -5.57
CA VAL A 17 -6.24 21.80 -4.46
C VAL A 17 -4.80 21.79 -4.96
N ASN A 18 -4.44 20.95 -5.94
CA ASN A 18 -3.09 20.92 -6.50
C ASN A 18 -2.73 22.22 -7.25
N VAL A 19 -3.67 22.81 -7.98
CA VAL A 19 -3.46 24.12 -8.64
C VAL A 19 -3.26 25.23 -7.60
N VAL A 20 -4.11 25.29 -6.57
CA VAL A 20 -3.98 26.28 -5.48
C VAL A 20 -2.70 26.05 -4.66
N PHE A 21 -2.29 24.80 -4.49
CA PHE A 21 -1.03 24.44 -3.84
C PHE A 21 0.16 25.00 -4.60
N SER A 22 0.14 24.98 -5.94
CA SER A 22 1.20 25.57 -6.77
C SER A 22 1.33 27.09 -6.59
N TRP A 23 0.25 27.81 -6.28
CA TRP A 23 0.27 29.26 -6.08
C TRP A 23 0.59 29.67 -4.65
N SER A 24 0.51 28.73 -3.71
CA SER A 24 0.77 28.98 -2.30
C SER A 24 2.28 29.05 -2.02
N SER A 25 2.66 29.84 -1.02
CA SER A 25 4.05 30.03 -0.60
C SER A 25 4.29 29.81 0.90
N THR A 26 3.22 29.63 1.69
CA THR A 26 3.31 29.45 3.14
C THR A 26 3.16 27.98 3.53
N VAL A 27 3.94 27.54 4.52
CA VAL A 27 3.92 26.15 5.03
C VAL A 27 2.56 25.77 5.61
N THR A 28 1.89 26.72 6.27
CA THR A 28 0.53 26.52 6.80
C THR A 28 -0.49 26.29 5.68
N ALA A 29 -0.38 27.03 4.56
CA ALA A 29 -1.22 26.79 3.40
C ALA A 29 -0.92 25.41 2.78
N PHE A 30 0.36 25.01 2.67
CA PHE A 30 0.71 23.68 2.20
C PHE A 30 0.10 22.58 3.08
N ALA A 31 0.20 22.70 4.41
CA ALA A 31 -0.37 21.72 5.33
C ALA A 31 -1.91 21.63 5.20
N GLY A 32 -2.61 22.78 5.19
CA GLY A 32 -4.07 22.82 5.06
C GLY A 32 -4.57 22.29 3.72
N LEU A 33 -3.89 22.65 2.63
CA LEU A 33 -4.22 22.16 1.29
C LEU A 33 -3.92 20.66 1.14
N TRP A 34 -2.79 20.19 1.66
CA TRP A 34 -2.46 18.75 1.61
C TRP A 34 -3.43 17.92 2.44
N PHE A 35 -3.88 18.44 3.59
CA PHE A 35 -4.95 17.82 4.37
C PHE A 35 -6.27 17.72 3.59
N LEU A 36 -6.67 18.80 2.91
CA LEU A 36 -7.86 18.80 2.05
C LEU A 36 -7.71 17.84 0.86
N ASN A 37 -6.50 17.74 0.31
CA ASN A 37 -6.16 16.79 -0.74
C ASN A 37 -6.37 15.34 -0.28
N GLY A 38 -5.87 14.99 0.92
CA GLY A 38 -6.06 13.66 1.50
C GLY A 38 -7.54 13.31 1.74
N LEU A 39 -8.34 14.25 2.23
CA LEU A 39 -9.80 14.06 2.37
C LEU A 39 -10.48 13.82 1.02
N ALA A 40 -10.08 14.56 -0.02
CA ALA A 40 -10.59 14.41 -1.37
C ALA A 40 -10.24 13.05 -1.98
N GLN A 41 -9.01 12.57 -1.79
CA GLN A 41 -8.57 11.25 -2.26
C GLN A 41 -9.33 10.11 -1.59
N GLY A 42 -9.72 10.26 -0.31
CA GLY A 42 -10.54 9.28 0.40
C GLY A 42 -11.91 9.01 -0.24
N LEU A 43 -12.43 9.95 -1.04
CA LEU A 43 -13.69 9.79 -1.78
C LEU A 43 -13.54 8.98 -3.07
N GLY A 44 -12.33 8.66 -3.52
CA GLY A 44 -12.08 8.00 -4.81
C GLY A 44 -12.40 6.51 -4.82
N TRP A 45 -11.89 5.75 -3.85
CA TRP A 45 -11.96 4.28 -3.87
C TRP A 45 -13.38 3.70 -3.65
N PRO A 46 -14.19 4.18 -2.68
CA PRO A 46 -15.51 3.58 -2.42
C PRO A 46 -16.50 3.66 -3.59
N PRO A 47 -16.60 4.77 -4.35
CA PRO A 47 -17.41 4.85 -5.55
C PRO A 47 -17.02 3.85 -6.64
N CYS A 48 -15.72 3.66 -6.91
CA CYS A 48 -15.25 2.71 -7.93
C CYS A 48 -15.76 1.29 -7.63
N GLY A 49 -15.64 0.85 -6.37
CA GLY A 49 -16.14 -0.45 -5.95
C GLY A 49 -17.68 -0.58 -6.00
N LYS A 50 -18.41 0.53 -5.90
CA LYS A 50 -19.87 0.54 -6.03
C LYS A 50 -20.32 0.47 -7.50
N VAL A 51 -19.64 1.20 -8.40
CA VAL A 51 -19.89 1.13 -9.85
C VAL A 51 -19.61 -0.28 -10.36
N LEU A 52 -18.47 -0.86 -9.96
CA LEU A 52 -18.07 -2.19 -10.42
C LEU A 52 -19.09 -3.29 -10.03
N ARG A 53 -19.63 -3.23 -8.81
CA ARG A 53 -20.67 -4.17 -8.34
C ARG A 53 -22.01 -4.04 -9.07
N LYS A 54 -22.31 -2.87 -9.63
CA LYS A 54 -23.56 -2.61 -10.37
C LYS A 54 -23.47 -3.00 -11.84
N TRP A 55 -22.28 -2.89 -12.43
CA TRP A 55 -22.06 -3.10 -13.86
C TRP A 55 -21.69 -4.54 -14.22
N PHE A 56 -21.10 -5.28 -13.30
CA PHE A 56 -20.57 -6.61 -13.58
C PHE A 56 -21.20 -7.67 -12.69
N GLU A 57 -21.38 -8.86 -13.28
CA GLU A 57 -21.86 -10.03 -12.54
C GLU A 57 -20.90 -10.43 -11.42
N PRO A 58 -21.40 -11.05 -10.34
CA PRO A 58 -20.56 -11.59 -9.26
C PRO A 58 -19.46 -12.55 -9.75
N SER A 59 -19.71 -13.26 -10.85
CA SER A 59 -18.76 -14.19 -11.49
C SER A 59 -17.53 -13.48 -12.09
N GLN A 60 -17.70 -12.24 -12.57
CA GLN A 60 -16.65 -11.47 -13.26
C GLN A 60 -16.06 -10.33 -12.40
N PHE A 61 -16.66 -10.06 -11.24
CA PHE A 61 -16.27 -8.97 -10.35
C PHE A 61 -14.77 -8.99 -10.00
N GLY A 62 -14.21 -10.18 -9.76
CA GLY A 62 -12.79 -10.33 -9.41
C GLY A 62 -11.83 -9.85 -10.50
N THR A 63 -12.10 -10.19 -11.77
CA THR A 63 -11.25 -9.78 -12.91
C THR A 63 -11.23 -8.26 -13.06
N TRP A 64 -12.40 -7.62 -13.01
CA TRP A 64 -12.48 -6.17 -13.12
C TRP A 64 -11.92 -5.44 -11.91
N TRP A 65 -12.02 -6.05 -10.72
CA TRP A 65 -11.38 -5.53 -9.52
C TRP A 65 -9.86 -5.56 -9.66
N ALA A 66 -9.30 -6.64 -10.20
CA ALA A 66 -7.87 -6.75 -10.47
C ALA A 66 -7.39 -5.73 -11.51
N ILE A 67 -8.14 -5.49 -12.59
CA ILE A 67 -7.84 -4.44 -13.58
C ILE A 67 -7.82 -3.07 -12.90
N LEU A 68 -8.82 -2.77 -12.07
CA LEU A 68 -8.89 -1.51 -11.32
C LEU A 68 -7.68 -1.36 -10.38
N SER A 69 -7.31 -2.40 -9.64
CA SER A 69 -6.14 -2.41 -8.75
C SER A 69 -4.81 -2.28 -9.51
N THR A 70 -4.72 -2.82 -10.72
CA THR A 70 -3.51 -2.70 -11.55
C THR A 70 -3.25 -1.26 -11.96
N SER A 71 -4.30 -0.46 -12.16
CA SER A 71 -4.14 0.96 -12.52
C SER A 71 -3.42 1.78 -11.45
N MET A 72 -3.61 1.47 -10.16
CA MET A 72 -2.91 2.13 -9.05
C MET A 72 -1.40 1.83 -9.08
N ASN A 73 -1.04 0.58 -9.31
CA ASN A 73 0.36 0.16 -9.40
C ASN A 73 1.04 0.75 -10.65
N LEU A 74 0.32 0.82 -11.78
CA LEU A 74 0.80 1.46 -12.99
C LEU A 74 1.05 2.97 -12.77
N ALA A 75 0.14 3.65 -12.07
CA ALA A 75 0.31 5.05 -11.70
C ALA A 75 1.49 5.25 -10.73
N GLY A 76 1.69 4.35 -9.76
CA GLY A 76 2.85 4.36 -8.86
C GLY A 76 4.18 4.09 -9.56
N GLY A 77 4.16 3.24 -10.60
CA GLY A 77 5.34 2.92 -11.42
C GLY A 77 5.70 4.03 -12.41
N LEU A 78 4.74 4.62 -13.12
CA LEU A 78 5.02 5.64 -14.14
C LEU A 78 5.05 7.07 -13.58
N GLY A 79 4.26 7.34 -12.54
CA GLY A 79 4.07 8.68 -11.98
C GLY A 79 5.36 9.37 -11.58
N PRO A 80 6.24 8.75 -10.76
CA PRO A 80 7.51 9.35 -10.35
C PRO A 80 8.42 9.71 -11.54
N ILE A 81 8.53 8.83 -12.55
CA ILE A 81 9.36 9.09 -13.73
C ILE A 81 8.81 10.25 -14.55
N VAL A 82 7.51 10.27 -14.82
CA VAL A 82 6.87 11.38 -15.55
C VAL A 82 7.04 12.69 -14.78
N ALA A 83 6.82 12.67 -13.46
CA ALA A 83 7.02 13.84 -12.60
C ALA A 83 8.47 14.33 -12.63
N ALA A 84 9.45 13.43 -12.60
CA ALA A 84 10.87 13.77 -12.70
C ALA A 84 11.23 14.40 -14.05
N LEU A 85 10.78 13.82 -15.16
CA LEU A 85 11.06 14.34 -16.50
C LEU A 85 10.50 15.75 -16.71
N VAL A 86 9.29 16.00 -16.19
CA VAL A 86 8.69 17.34 -16.24
C VAL A 86 9.45 18.31 -15.32
N ALA A 87 9.81 17.88 -14.11
CA ALA A 87 10.55 18.70 -13.15
C ALA A 87 11.99 19.05 -13.59
N LEU A 88 12.59 18.28 -14.51
CA LEU A 88 13.90 18.61 -15.10
C LEU A 88 13.83 19.77 -16.11
N ASN A 89 12.67 19.97 -16.75
CA ASN A 89 12.48 20.99 -17.79
C ASN A 89 11.67 22.21 -17.30
N TYR A 90 10.87 22.04 -16.25
CA TYR A 90 9.95 23.04 -15.71
C TYR A 90 10.06 23.11 -14.18
N ASP A 91 9.70 24.26 -13.62
CA ASP A 91 9.61 24.42 -12.17
C ASP A 91 8.62 23.41 -11.53
N TRP A 92 8.89 23.03 -10.29
CA TRP A 92 8.02 22.14 -9.50
C TRP A 92 6.59 22.66 -9.37
N ARG A 93 6.41 23.99 -9.35
CA ARG A 93 5.10 24.66 -9.35
C ARG A 93 4.33 24.37 -10.64
N MET A 94 4.97 24.55 -11.78
CA MET A 94 4.35 24.27 -13.08
C MET A 94 4.01 22.79 -13.24
N THR A 95 4.87 21.91 -12.72
CA THR A 95 4.61 20.46 -12.69
C THR A 95 3.34 20.12 -11.91
N LEU A 96 3.17 20.68 -10.70
CA LEU A 96 1.98 20.47 -9.88
C LEU A 96 0.73 21.11 -10.47
N SER A 97 0.84 22.32 -11.00
CA SER A 97 -0.27 23.03 -11.65
C SER A 97 -0.77 22.26 -12.89
N PHE A 98 0.14 21.77 -13.72
CA PHE A 98 -0.19 20.97 -14.90
C PHE A 98 -0.84 19.64 -14.53
N SER A 99 -0.31 18.94 -13.53
CA SER A 99 -0.93 17.71 -12.98
C SER A 99 -2.33 17.99 -12.42
N GLY A 100 -2.51 19.10 -11.68
CA GLY A 100 -3.81 19.53 -11.16
C GLY A 100 -4.81 19.84 -12.26
N PHE A 101 -4.39 20.53 -13.32
CA PHE A 101 -5.23 20.84 -14.48
C PHE A 101 -5.68 19.57 -15.21
N ILE A 102 -4.76 18.61 -15.44
CA ILE A 102 -5.11 17.30 -16.01
C ILE A 102 -6.16 16.61 -15.14
N CYS A 103 -6.00 16.60 -13.81
CA CYS A 103 -6.99 16.01 -12.91
C CYS A 103 -8.37 16.68 -13.03
N VAL A 104 -8.43 18.00 -13.17
CA VAL A 104 -9.70 18.73 -13.39
C VAL A 104 -10.34 18.33 -14.72
N VAL A 105 -9.57 18.31 -15.81
CA VAL A 105 -10.07 17.91 -17.14
C VAL A 105 -10.58 16.47 -17.12
N VAL A 106 -9.79 15.54 -16.57
CA VAL A 106 -10.18 14.13 -16.43
C VAL A 106 -11.41 13.99 -15.54
N SER A 107 -11.56 14.80 -14.50
CA SER A 107 -12.78 14.82 -13.68
C SER A 107 -14.03 15.19 -14.48
N PHE A 108 -13.96 16.20 -15.36
CA PHE A 108 -15.08 16.54 -16.24
C PHE A 108 -15.38 15.43 -17.24
N VAL A 109 -14.34 14.82 -17.81
CA VAL A 109 -14.50 13.66 -18.69
C VAL A 109 -15.15 12.49 -17.94
N CYS A 110 -14.73 12.21 -16.71
CA CYS A 110 -15.33 11.19 -15.85
C CYS A 110 -16.79 11.49 -15.50
N LEU A 111 -17.17 12.75 -15.27
CA LEU A 111 -18.58 13.12 -15.06
C LEU A 111 -19.46 12.78 -16.26
N VAL A 112 -18.94 12.97 -17.48
CA VAL A 112 -19.67 12.71 -18.73
C VAL A 112 -19.68 11.22 -19.08
N LEU A 113 -18.57 10.52 -18.89
CA LEU A 113 -18.40 9.12 -19.30
C LEU A 113 -18.90 8.12 -18.24
N ILE A 114 -18.81 8.41 -16.94
CA ILE A 114 -19.23 7.50 -15.89
C ILE A 114 -20.76 7.51 -15.76
N LYS A 115 -21.38 6.45 -16.31
CA LYS A 115 -22.79 6.13 -16.11
C LYS A 115 -22.94 5.23 -14.88
N ASN A 116 -23.85 5.55 -13.97
CA ASN A 116 -23.86 4.91 -12.65
C ASN A 116 -24.49 3.53 -12.65
N GLU A 117 -25.43 3.34 -13.56
CA GLU A 117 -26.24 2.14 -13.63
C GLU A 117 -26.30 1.66 -15.08
N PRO A 118 -26.33 0.35 -15.32
CA PRO A 118 -26.64 -0.20 -16.63
C PRO A 118 -28.02 0.28 -17.13
N SER A 119 -28.94 0.66 -16.24
CA SER A 119 -30.20 1.36 -16.59
C SER A 119 -29.97 2.65 -17.39
N ASP A 120 -28.90 3.41 -17.08
CA ASP A 120 -28.57 4.70 -17.73
C ASP A 120 -28.14 4.52 -19.21
N VAL A 121 -27.86 3.27 -19.63
CA VAL A 121 -27.55 2.89 -21.02
C VAL A 121 -28.60 1.99 -21.67
N GLY A 122 -29.73 1.74 -20.99
CA GLY A 122 -30.80 0.88 -21.49
C GLY A 122 -30.52 -0.62 -21.37
N LEU A 123 -29.54 -1.04 -20.57
CA LEU A 123 -29.30 -2.45 -20.26
C LEU A 123 -30.19 -2.89 -19.08
N PRO A 124 -30.72 -4.12 -19.07
CA PRO A 124 -31.48 -4.64 -17.94
C PRO A 124 -30.60 -4.61 -16.69
N ASN A 125 -31.16 -4.10 -15.58
CA ASN A 125 -30.49 -4.21 -14.30
C ASN A 125 -30.25 -5.68 -14.00
N ILE A 126 -29.01 -6.03 -13.69
CA ILE A 126 -28.70 -7.29 -13.03
C ILE A 126 -29.37 -7.17 -11.65
N GLU A 127 -30.62 -7.64 -11.54
CA GLU A 127 -31.29 -7.78 -10.25
C GLU A 127 -30.42 -8.72 -9.42
N GLN A 128 -29.61 -8.14 -8.52
CA GLN A 128 -29.09 -8.90 -7.41
C GLN A 128 -30.31 -9.23 -6.55
N GLY A 129 -30.82 -10.44 -6.77
CA GLY A 129 -31.82 -11.08 -5.94
C GLY A 129 -31.40 -10.91 -4.49
N THR A 130 -31.99 -9.90 -3.85
CA THR A 130 -31.84 -9.69 -2.43
C THR A 130 -32.69 -10.78 -1.80
N LYS A 131 -32.12 -11.97 -1.62
CA LYS A 131 -32.56 -12.81 -0.51
C LYS A 131 -32.24 -12.01 0.75
N LYS A 132 -33.20 -11.16 1.16
CA LYS A 132 -33.33 -10.63 2.52
C LYS A 132 -33.46 -11.86 3.41
N GLY A 133 -32.33 -12.45 3.77
CA GLY A 133 -32.22 -13.25 4.97
C GLY A 133 -32.66 -12.34 6.10
N LYS A 134 -33.79 -12.66 6.73
CA LYS A 134 -34.32 -12.02 7.94
C LYS A 134 -33.15 -11.58 8.82
N LYS A 135 -32.98 -10.26 8.99
CA LYS A 135 -32.23 -9.72 10.12
C LYS A 135 -33.01 -10.12 11.38
N GLY A 136 -32.64 -11.27 11.94
CA GLY A 136 -32.95 -11.60 13.32
C GLY A 136 -32.25 -10.57 14.19
N SER A 137 -33.05 -9.70 14.80
CA SER A 137 -32.61 -8.87 15.92
C SER A 137 -32.34 -9.79 17.10
N SER A 138 -31.07 -10.02 17.44
CA SER A 138 -30.71 -10.48 18.79
C SER A 138 -29.22 -10.21 19.07
N SER A 139 -28.97 -9.23 19.97
CA SER A 139 -27.76 -9.07 20.79
C SER A 139 -26.41 -8.89 20.07
N ASP A 140 -26.18 -7.74 19.41
CA ASP A 140 -24.92 -7.47 18.68
C ASP A 140 -23.87 -6.67 19.49
N ASN A 141 -24.14 -6.33 20.76
CA ASN A 141 -23.18 -5.57 21.58
C ASN A 141 -22.04 -6.44 22.15
N SER A 142 -22.18 -7.77 22.18
CA SER A 142 -21.13 -8.65 22.73
C SER A 142 -20.07 -9.06 21.70
N THR A 143 -20.34 -9.01 20.40
CA THR A 143 -19.40 -9.53 19.37
C THR A 143 -18.32 -8.51 18.99
N LEU A 144 -18.67 -7.22 18.92
CA LEU A 144 -17.74 -6.14 18.56
C LEU A 144 -16.71 -5.87 19.65
N THR A 145 -17.18 -5.85 20.91
CA THR A 145 -16.31 -5.74 22.09
C THR A 145 -15.40 -6.96 22.21
N GLU A 146 -15.89 -8.18 21.94
CA GLU A 146 -15.04 -9.39 21.91
C GLU A 146 -13.99 -9.36 20.80
N LEU A 147 -14.32 -8.82 19.63
CA LEU A 147 -13.36 -8.62 18.54
C LEU A 147 -12.27 -7.63 18.98
N LEU A 148 -12.66 -6.49 19.56
CA LEU A 148 -11.74 -5.46 20.03
C LEU A 148 -10.90 -5.89 21.24
N LEU A 149 -11.39 -6.78 22.09
CA LEU A 149 -10.60 -7.36 23.18
C LEU A 149 -9.71 -8.53 22.72
N SER A 150 -9.77 -8.95 21.45
CA SER A 150 -8.94 -10.04 20.96
C SER A 150 -7.47 -9.62 20.87
N PRO A 151 -6.55 -10.26 21.61
CA PRO A 151 -5.13 -9.92 21.55
C PRO A 151 -4.53 -10.20 20.16
N TYR A 152 -5.08 -11.18 19.44
CA TYR A 152 -4.60 -11.52 18.09
C TYR A 152 -4.89 -10.40 17.08
N LEU A 153 -6.04 -9.71 17.18
CA LEU A 153 -6.36 -8.56 16.33
C LEU A 153 -5.30 -7.46 16.47
N TRP A 154 -4.88 -7.17 17.70
CA TRP A 154 -3.89 -6.14 17.98
C TRP A 154 -2.49 -6.55 17.55
N VAL A 155 -2.10 -7.80 17.75
CA VAL A 155 -0.83 -8.32 17.20
C VAL A 155 -0.79 -8.13 15.69
N LEU A 156 -1.83 -8.56 14.98
CA LEU A 156 -1.99 -8.39 13.54
C LEU A 156 -1.96 -6.92 13.10
N SER A 157 -2.64 -6.07 13.85
CA SER A 157 -2.71 -4.63 13.58
C SER A 157 -1.37 -3.93 13.79
N THR A 158 -0.64 -4.27 14.84
CA THR A 158 0.70 -3.73 15.13
C THR A 158 1.70 -4.19 14.06
N GLY A 159 1.64 -5.45 13.63
CA GLY A 159 2.45 -5.95 12.53
C GLY A 159 2.21 -5.16 11.24
N TYR A 160 0.93 -4.96 10.89
CA TYR A 160 0.56 -4.22 9.68
C TYR A 160 0.93 -2.74 9.76
N LEU A 161 0.73 -2.10 10.93
CA LEU A 161 1.16 -0.73 11.19
C LEU A 161 2.64 -0.55 10.89
N VAL A 162 3.50 -1.45 11.39
CA VAL A 162 4.96 -1.35 11.20
C VAL A 162 5.32 -1.59 9.73
N VAL A 163 4.80 -2.65 9.11
CA VAL A 163 5.12 -2.96 7.71
C VAL A 163 4.69 -1.83 6.78
N PHE A 164 3.47 -1.33 6.95
CA PHE A 164 2.96 -0.24 6.14
C PHE A 164 3.71 1.07 6.41
N GLY A 165 4.02 1.37 7.68
CA GLY A 165 4.81 2.54 8.04
C GLY A 165 6.20 2.53 7.41
N VAL A 166 6.93 1.41 7.51
CA VAL A 166 8.26 1.28 6.90
C VAL A 166 8.18 1.33 5.36
N LYS A 167 7.16 0.72 4.74
CA LYS A 167 6.90 0.86 3.31
C LYS A 167 6.73 2.33 2.93
N THR A 168 5.88 3.06 3.65
CA THR A 168 5.63 4.48 3.41
C THR A 168 6.89 5.32 3.64
N CYS A 169 7.70 5.01 4.65
CA CYS A 169 8.99 5.70 4.86
C CYS A 169 9.90 5.55 3.63
N CYS A 170 10.05 4.33 3.12
CA CYS A 170 10.90 4.04 1.97
C CYS A 170 10.34 4.64 0.67
N THR A 171 9.02 4.71 0.51
CA THR A 171 8.37 5.35 -0.64
C THR A 171 8.51 6.88 -0.58
N ASP A 172 8.21 7.51 0.54
CA ASP A 172 8.13 8.98 0.63
C ASP A 172 9.51 9.62 0.74
N TRP A 173 10.42 8.98 1.49
CA TRP A 173 11.76 9.54 1.76
C TRP A 173 12.88 8.88 0.97
N GLY A 174 12.63 7.73 0.33
CA GLY A 174 13.65 6.99 -0.42
C GLY A 174 14.29 7.81 -1.54
N GLN A 175 13.49 8.45 -2.39
CA GLN A 175 14.01 9.35 -3.44
C GLN A 175 14.76 10.54 -2.83
N LEU A 176 14.22 11.16 -1.78
CA LEU A 176 14.85 12.34 -1.16
C LEU A 176 16.22 11.99 -0.59
N PHE A 177 16.32 10.86 0.10
CA PHE A 177 17.58 10.35 0.65
C PHE A 177 18.62 10.09 -0.45
N LEU A 178 18.23 9.43 -1.55
CA LEU A 178 19.15 9.15 -2.67
C LEU A 178 19.67 10.44 -3.32
N ILE A 179 18.83 11.48 -3.43
CA ILE A 179 19.22 12.76 -4.01
C ILE A 179 20.11 13.56 -3.05
N GLN A 180 19.71 13.70 -1.78
CA GLN A 180 20.37 14.60 -0.83
C GLN A 180 21.66 14.02 -0.23
N GLU A 181 21.64 12.76 0.21
CA GLU A 181 22.77 12.14 0.92
C GLU A 181 23.72 11.40 -0.03
N ARG A 182 23.17 10.82 -1.11
CA ARG A 182 23.95 10.00 -2.06
C ARG A 182 24.30 10.73 -3.35
N GLY A 183 23.84 11.97 -3.51
CA GLY A 183 24.11 12.81 -4.69
C GLY A 183 23.65 12.17 -6.01
N GLN A 184 22.68 11.27 -5.96
CA GLN A 184 22.15 10.62 -7.16
C GLN A 184 21.27 11.59 -7.96
N SER A 185 21.16 11.35 -9.26
CA SER A 185 20.29 12.15 -10.11
C SER A 185 18.82 11.99 -9.70
N VAL A 186 18.01 13.03 -9.98
CA VAL A 186 16.56 12.99 -9.76
C VAL A 186 15.92 11.81 -10.47
N LEU A 187 16.40 11.48 -11.68
CA LEU A 187 15.90 10.36 -12.48
C LEU A 187 16.18 9.01 -11.82
N VAL A 188 17.36 8.80 -11.23
CA VAL A 188 17.68 7.56 -10.49
C VAL A 188 16.80 7.44 -9.24
N GLY A 189 16.63 8.53 -8.50
CA GLY A 189 15.74 8.55 -7.33
C GLY A 189 14.28 8.23 -7.67
N SER A 190 13.75 8.78 -8.76
CA SER A 190 12.39 8.48 -9.22
C SER A 190 12.26 7.08 -9.82
N SER A 191 13.29 6.60 -10.53
CA SER A 191 13.34 5.22 -11.02
C SER A 191 13.37 4.21 -9.88
N TYR A 192 14.00 4.54 -8.75
CA TYR A 192 13.95 3.72 -7.53
C TYR A 192 12.52 3.59 -7.00
N MET A 193 11.77 4.68 -6.92
CA MET A 193 10.35 4.61 -6.52
C MET A 193 9.53 3.77 -7.50
N SER A 194 9.75 3.93 -8.80
CA SER A 194 9.11 3.12 -9.82
C SER A 194 9.43 1.63 -9.68
N ALA A 195 10.70 1.29 -9.45
CA ALA A 195 11.14 -0.08 -9.22
C ALA A 195 10.51 -0.67 -7.96
N LEU A 196 10.38 0.12 -6.89
CA LEU A 196 9.71 -0.27 -5.64
C LEU A 196 8.23 -0.59 -5.89
N GLU A 197 7.49 0.27 -6.59
CA GLU A 197 6.07 0.06 -6.87
C GLU A 197 5.83 -1.12 -7.83
N ILE A 198 6.66 -1.28 -8.86
CA ILE A 198 6.60 -2.44 -9.78
C ILE A 198 6.94 -3.74 -9.06
N GLY A 199 8.01 -3.75 -8.26
CA GLY A 199 8.36 -4.88 -7.40
C GLY A 199 7.21 -5.22 -6.45
N GLY A 200 6.56 -4.19 -5.91
CA GLY A 200 5.37 -4.30 -5.07
C GLY A 200 4.19 -5.01 -5.74
N LEU A 201 3.86 -4.61 -6.97
CA LEU A 201 2.83 -5.27 -7.77
C LEU A 201 3.14 -6.77 -7.91
N VAL A 202 4.35 -7.12 -8.35
CA VAL A 202 4.77 -8.51 -8.53
C VAL A 202 4.72 -9.27 -7.21
N GLY A 203 5.15 -8.65 -6.12
CA GLY A 203 5.12 -9.22 -4.77
C GLY A 203 3.71 -9.51 -4.26
N SER A 204 2.76 -8.60 -4.50
CA SER A 204 1.36 -8.79 -4.11
C SER A 204 0.70 -9.97 -4.85
N ILE A 205 0.95 -10.10 -6.15
CA ILE A 205 0.43 -11.19 -6.98
C ILE A 205 1.06 -12.51 -6.54
N ALA A 206 2.38 -12.54 -6.35
CA ALA A 206 3.11 -13.71 -5.88
C ALA A 206 2.63 -14.14 -4.48
N ALA A 207 2.43 -13.20 -3.56
CA ALA A 207 1.91 -13.47 -2.22
C ALA A 207 0.51 -14.09 -2.27
N GLY A 208 -0.39 -13.54 -3.09
CA GLY A 208 -1.73 -14.09 -3.29
C GLY A 208 -1.67 -15.54 -3.79
N TYR A 209 -0.94 -15.78 -4.88
CA TYR A 209 -0.80 -17.11 -5.47
C TYR A 209 -0.16 -18.13 -4.52
N LEU A 210 0.95 -17.77 -3.86
CA LEU A 210 1.64 -18.65 -2.91
C LEU A 210 0.79 -18.93 -1.68
N SER A 211 0.06 -17.92 -1.19
CA SER A 211 -0.82 -18.05 -0.04
C SER A 211 -1.97 -19.02 -0.34
N ASP A 212 -2.63 -18.87 -1.48
CA ASP A 212 -3.76 -19.72 -1.84
C ASP A 212 -3.31 -21.17 -2.07
N ARG A 213 -2.13 -21.35 -2.68
CA ARG A 213 -1.51 -22.69 -2.83
C ARG A 213 -1.12 -23.31 -1.49
N ALA A 214 -0.62 -22.52 -0.54
CA ALA A 214 -0.28 -23.00 0.80
C ALA A 214 -1.54 -23.44 1.58
N VAL A 215 -2.61 -22.66 1.50
CA VAL A 215 -3.91 -22.99 2.11
C VAL A 215 -4.53 -24.23 1.45
N ALA A 216 -4.47 -24.37 0.13
CA ALA A 216 -4.99 -25.53 -0.59
C ALA A 216 -4.28 -26.85 -0.22
N LYS A 217 -2.99 -26.79 0.15
CA LYS A 217 -2.21 -27.98 0.55
C LYS A 217 -2.42 -28.40 2.00
N VAL A 218 -2.52 -27.44 2.92
CA VAL A 218 -2.51 -27.71 4.38
C VAL A 218 -3.91 -27.65 4.99
N GLY A 219 -4.86 -26.97 4.34
CA GLY A 219 -6.17 -26.65 4.90
C GLY A 219 -6.10 -25.53 5.95
N LEU A 220 -7.24 -24.90 6.22
CA LEU A 220 -7.38 -23.89 7.28
C LEU A 220 -7.38 -24.58 8.64
N SER A 221 -6.26 -24.47 9.37
CA SER A 221 -6.14 -24.95 10.75
C SER A 221 -6.55 -23.86 11.76
N ASN A 222 -7.14 -24.28 12.89
CA ASN A 222 -7.48 -23.41 14.03
C ASN A 222 -6.23 -22.92 14.80
N TYR A 223 -5.07 -23.55 14.58
CA TYR A 223 -3.76 -23.18 15.14
C TYR A 223 -2.74 -23.11 14.00
N GLY A 224 -2.05 -21.98 13.88
CA GLY A 224 -1.00 -21.75 12.87
C GLY A 224 -1.54 -21.76 11.44
N ASN A 225 -2.10 -20.64 10.98
CA ASN A 225 -2.50 -20.48 9.58
C ASN A 225 -1.24 -20.62 8.68
N PRO A 226 -1.21 -21.48 7.65
CA PRO A 226 -0.11 -21.57 6.69
C PRO A 226 0.25 -20.22 6.05
N ARG A 227 -0.71 -19.28 5.99
CA ARG A 227 -0.48 -17.88 5.59
C ARG A 227 0.53 -17.14 6.49
N HIS A 228 0.65 -17.50 7.78
CA HIS A 228 1.62 -16.88 8.70
C HIS A 228 3.07 -17.21 8.33
N THR A 229 3.34 -18.42 7.85
CA THR A 229 4.71 -18.80 7.45
C THR A 229 5.15 -18.00 6.22
N LEU A 230 4.23 -17.82 5.26
CA LEU A 230 4.47 -16.97 4.10
C LEU A 230 4.65 -15.51 4.51
N LEU A 231 3.76 -14.98 5.37
CA LEU A 231 3.85 -13.63 5.92
C LEU A 231 5.22 -13.39 6.59
N LEU A 232 5.66 -14.30 7.47
CA LEU A 232 6.94 -14.21 8.16
C LEU A 232 8.13 -14.26 7.19
N SER A 233 8.07 -15.11 6.17
CA SER A 233 9.13 -15.19 5.15
C SER A 233 9.28 -13.89 4.38
N MET A 234 8.17 -13.24 4.05
CA MET A 234 8.17 -11.97 3.31
C MET A 234 8.57 -10.79 4.21
N MET A 235 8.14 -10.77 5.47
CA MET A 235 8.61 -9.80 6.47
C MET A 235 10.11 -9.93 6.72
N ALA A 236 10.64 -11.16 6.80
CA ALA A 236 12.09 -11.39 6.89
C ALA A 236 12.81 -10.88 5.64
N GLY A 237 12.26 -11.11 4.44
CA GLY A 237 12.78 -10.55 3.19
C GLY A 237 12.83 -9.03 3.20
N MET A 238 11.81 -8.38 3.76
CA MET A 238 11.76 -6.93 3.92
C MET A 238 12.86 -6.43 4.88
N CYS A 239 13.07 -7.10 6.03
CA CYS A 239 14.17 -6.76 6.94
C CYS A 239 15.54 -6.92 6.28
N VAL A 240 15.77 -8.02 5.56
CA VAL A 240 17.04 -8.27 4.84
C VAL A 240 17.27 -7.22 3.77
N SER A 241 16.25 -6.90 2.97
CA SER A 241 16.36 -5.87 1.93
C SER A 241 16.68 -4.51 2.52
N MET A 242 16.11 -4.18 3.69
CA MET A 242 16.36 -2.92 4.39
C MET A 242 17.75 -2.86 5.02
N TYR A 243 18.22 -3.98 5.60
CA TYR A 243 19.59 -4.11 6.09
C TYR A 243 20.60 -3.97 4.94
N LEU A 244 20.36 -4.62 3.81
CA LEU A 244 21.20 -4.50 2.61
C LEU A 244 21.20 -3.06 2.11
N PHE A 245 20.03 -2.42 2.00
CA PHE A 245 19.94 -1.00 1.64
C PHE A 245 20.77 -0.13 2.59
N ARG A 246 20.70 -0.34 3.90
CA ARG A 246 21.53 0.40 4.85
C ARG A 246 23.02 0.10 4.66
N VAL A 247 23.44 -1.15 4.62
CA VAL A 247 24.87 -1.48 4.54
C VAL A 247 25.48 -1.02 3.21
N THR A 248 24.82 -1.29 2.08
CA THR A 248 25.38 -1.00 0.76
C THR A 248 25.15 0.45 0.33
N VAL A 249 24.02 1.05 0.74
CA VAL A 249 23.67 2.43 0.33
C VAL A 249 24.02 3.43 1.41
N THR A 250 23.94 3.16 2.72
CA THR A 250 24.39 4.13 3.76
C THR A 250 25.83 3.96 4.21
N GLY A 251 26.41 2.76 4.11
CA GLY A 251 27.81 2.52 4.48
C GLY A 251 28.79 3.26 3.57
N ASN A 252 29.88 3.76 4.13
CA ASN A 252 31.07 4.17 3.37
C ASN A 252 31.82 2.93 2.86
N SER A 253 31.11 2.00 2.19
CA SER A 253 31.71 0.73 1.78
C SER A 253 32.74 0.98 0.66
N PRO A 254 33.94 0.37 0.71
CA PRO A 254 34.92 0.47 -0.37
C PRO A 254 34.31 -0.12 -1.64
N LYS A 255 34.32 0.66 -2.71
CA LYS A 255 33.65 0.36 -3.99
C LYS A 255 34.36 -0.68 -4.86
N GLU A 256 35.13 -1.60 -4.28
CA GLU A 256 35.92 -2.58 -5.02
C GLU A 256 35.46 -4.01 -4.74
N ASN A 257 34.76 -4.58 -5.73
CA ASN A 257 34.54 -6.02 -5.94
C ASN A 257 33.57 -6.75 -5.00
N ASP A 258 32.37 -6.20 -4.81
CA ASP A 258 31.26 -6.99 -4.25
C ASP A 258 30.67 -7.94 -5.29
N ILE A 259 30.32 -9.17 -4.89
CA ILE A 259 29.74 -10.23 -5.75
C ILE A 259 28.54 -9.73 -6.60
N TRP A 260 27.84 -8.71 -6.11
CA TRP A 260 26.71 -8.08 -6.78
C TRP A 260 27.08 -7.30 -8.05
N THR A 261 28.29 -6.72 -8.13
CA THR A 261 28.72 -6.02 -9.35
C THR A 261 28.91 -6.99 -10.50
N VAL A 262 29.51 -8.14 -10.24
CA VAL A 262 29.69 -9.24 -11.21
C VAL A 262 28.35 -9.83 -11.67
N ALA A 263 27.39 -9.98 -10.75
CA ALA A 263 26.06 -10.50 -11.07
C ALA A 263 25.23 -9.51 -11.92
N LEU A 264 25.45 -8.21 -11.75
CA LEU A 264 24.71 -7.15 -12.42
C LEU A 264 25.36 -6.61 -13.70
N GLN A 265 26.63 -6.94 -13.93
CA GLN A 265 27.40 -6.54 -15.12
C GLN A 265 26.67 -6.77 -16.46
N PRO A 266 26.07 -7.95 -16.75
CA PRO A 266 25.34 -8.14 -18.01
C PRO A 266 24.08 -7.29 -18.15
N LEU A 267 23.45 -6.92 -17.03
CA LEU A 267 22.31 -6.01 -17.01
C LEU A 267 22.74 -4.54 -17.10
N ALA A 268 23.89 -4.18 -16.53
CA ALA A 268 24.48 -2.86 -16.64
C ALA A 268 24.84 -2.55 -18.10
N ASP A 269 25.46 -3.51 -18.80
CA ASP A 269 25.79 -3.38 -20.23
C ASP A 269 24.55 -3.26 -21.13
N LEU A 270 23.45 -3.93 -20.77
CA LEU A 270 22.19 -3.86 -21.52
C LEU A 270 21.43 -2.54 -21.31
N THR A 271 21.51 -1.97 -20.09
CA THR A 271 20.73 -0.79 -19.69
C THR A 271 21.51 0.52 -19.80
N GLY A 272 22.84 0.46 -19.94
CA GLY A 272 23.72 1.63 -19.96
C GLY A 272 23.82 2.38 -18.63
N LEU A 273 23.30 1.80 -17.54
CA LEU A 273 23.33 2.37 -16.19
C LEU A 273 24.59 1.94 -15.42
N LYS A 274 25.02 2.75 -14.45
CA LYS A 274 26.14 2.37 -13.58
C LYS A 274 25.72 1.19 -12.69
N GLU A 275 26.63 0.26 -12.42
CA GLU A 275 26.38 -0.92 -11.59
C GLU A 275 25.76 -0.58 -10.22
N HIS A 276 26.23 0.50 -9.59
CA HIS A 276 25.69 1.01 -8.32
C HIS A 276 24.24 1.50 -8.42
N GLU A 277 23.88 2.18 -9.52
CA GLU A 277 22.52 2.66 -9.76
C GLU A 277 21.59 1.46 -9.98
N LEU A 278 22.03 0.48 -10.77
CA LEU A 278 21.29 -0.76 -11.00
C LEU A 278 21.08 -1.53 -9.70
N TRP A 279 22.09 -1.60 -8.84
CA TRP A 279 21.96 -2.22 -7.51
C TRP A 279 20.89 -1.53 -6.65
N ILE A 280 20.88 -0.19 -6.60
CA ILE A 280 19.83 0.56 -5.89
C ILE A 280 18.43 0.22 -6.42
N LEU A 281 18.27 0.15 -7.74
CA LEU A 281 16.98 -0.20 -8.35
C LEU A 281 16.55 -1.63 -8.01
N THR A 282 17.48 -2.59 -8.02
CA THR A 282 17.19 -3.97 -7.63
C THR A 282 16.81 -4.09 -6.15
N LEU A 283 17.48 -3.36 -5.25
CA LEU A 283 17.10 -3.30 -3.84
C LEU A 283 15.72 -2.67 -3.66
N GLY A 284 15.41 -1.62 -4.41
CA GLY A 284 14.07 -1.02 -4.42
C GLY A 284 13.00 -2.03 -4.85
N ALA A 285 13.25 -2.78 -5.93
CA ALA A 285 12.32 -3.80 -6.42
C ALA A 285 12.15 -4.97 -5.45
N VAL A 286 13.23 -5.45 -4.83
CA VAL A 286 13.18 -6.53 -3.82
C VAL A 286 12.46 -6.07 -2.55
N PHE A 287 12.70 -4.84 -2.11
CA PHE A 287 11.97 -4.23 -0.99
C PHE A 287 10.48 -4.08 -1.32
N GLY A 288 10.15 -3.61 -2.52
CA GLY A 288 8.78 -3.56 -3.04
C GLY A 288 8.12 -4.93 -3.00
N PHE A 289 8.76 -5.93 -3.59
CA PHE A 289 8.28 -7.31 -3.64
C PHE A 289 7.98 -7.89 -2.26
N SER A 290 8.88 -7.66 -1.31
CA SER A 290 8.76 -8.18 0.05
C SER A 290 7.83 -7.37 0.96
N SER A 291 7.54 -6.11 0.66
CA SER A 291 6.66 -5.25 1.47
C SER A 291 5.18 -5.37 1.08
N TYR A 292 4.86 -5.41 -0.22
CA TYR A 292 3.48 -5.49 -0.69
C TYR A 292 2.81 -6.85 -0.43
N GLY A 293 3.59 -7.93 -0.40
CA GLY A 293 3.09 -9.26 -0.09
C GLY A 293 2.44 -9.33 1.31
N PRO A 294 3.17 -8.98 2.39
CA PRO A 294 2.63 -8.87 3.74
C PRO A 294 1.41 -7.96 3.84
N ILE A 295 1.43 -6.79 3.19
CA ILE A 295 0.31 -5.83 3.16
C ILE A 295 -0.97 -6.51 2.66
N ALA A 296 -0.90 -7.27 1.57
CA ALA A 296 -2.03 -8.03 1.05
C ALA A 296 -2.49 -9.15 2.01
N LEU A 297 -1.54 -9.86 2.62
CA LEU A 297 -1.82 -10.98 3.51
C LEU A 297 -2.43 -10.55 4.84
N PHE A 298 -2.02 -9.42 5.43
CA PHE A 298 -2.61 -8.89 6.68
C PHE A 298 -4.12 -8.69 6.54
N GLY A 299 -4.56 -8.13 5.41
CA GLY A 299 -5.97 -7.93 5.12
C GLY A 299 -6.77 -9.23 5.02
N VAL A 300 -6.21 -10.25 4.37
CA VAL A 300 -6.85 -11.57 4.22
C VAL A 300 -6.90 -12.32 5.55
N ILE A 301 -5.80 -12.32 6.30
CA ILE A 301 -5.69 -12.97 7.61
C ILE A 301 -6.69 -12.35 8.59
N ALA A 302 -6.84 -11.01 8.59
CA ALA A 302 -7.81 -10.32 9.43
C ALA A 302 -9.24 -10.78 9.13
N ASN A 303 -9.56 -10.87 7.84
CA ASN A 303 -10.87 -11.28 7.34
C ASN A 303 -11.19 -12.74 7.75
N GLU A 304 -10.26 -13.67 7.52
CA GLU A 304 -10.43 -15.09 7.86
C GLU A 304 -10.50 -15.37 9.37
N SER A 305 -9.83 -14.54 10.17
CA SER A 305 -9.72 -14.72 11.62
C SER A 305 -10.95 -14.23 12.38
N ALA A 306 -11.73 -13.33 11.77
CA ALA A 306 -12.92 -12.74 12.38
C ALA A 306 -14.20 -13.57 12.11
N PRO A 307 -15.21 -13.47 12.99
CA PRO A 307 -16.54 -14.03 12.74
C PRO A 307 -17.15 -13.49 11.43
N ALA A 308 -17.95 -14.29 10.73
CA ALA A 308 -18.51 -13.93 9.41
C ALA A 308 -19.34 -12.62 9.43
N ASN A 309 -19.95 -12.26 10.56
CA ASN A 309 -20.68 -11.01 10.75
C ASN A 309 -19.78 -9.78 10.97
N LEU A 310 -18.52 -9.95 11.37
CA LEU A 310 -17.56 -8.88 11.69
C LEU A 310 -16.30 -8.88 10.81
N CYS A 311 -16.24 -9.78 9.85
CA CYS A 311 -15.18 -9.96 8.85
C CYS A 311 -14.69 -8.61 8.26
N GLY A 312 -15.63 -7.80 7.74
CA GLY A 312 -15.34 -6.48 7.20
C GLY A 312 -14.87 -5.46 8.23
N THR A 313 -15.39 -5.51 9.47
CA THR A 313 -14.98 -4.61 10.56
C THR A 313 -13.56 -4.90 11.02
N SER A 314 -13.17 -6.18 11.11
CA SER A 314 -11.79 -6.57 11.43
C SER A 314 -10.80 -6.08 10.37
N HIS A 315 -11.13 -6.27 9.09
CA HIS A 315 -10.32 -5.72 8.00
C HIS A 315 -10.19 -4.20 8.09
N ALA A 316 -11.29 -3.48 8.37
CA ALA A 316 -11.27 -2.02 8.50
C ALA A 316 -10.39 -1.54 9.68
N ILE A 317 -10.42 -2.20 10.83
CA ILE A 317 -9.57 -1.86 11.99
C ILE A 317 -8.09 -2.07 11.64
N VAL A 318 -7.77 -3.21 11.03
CA VAL A 318 -6.40 -3.56 10.62
C VAL A 318 -5.89 -2.56 9.56
N ALA A 319 -6.72 -2.20 8.57
CA ALA A 319 -6.40 -1.18 7.58
C ALA A 319 -6.27 0.24 8.17
N LEU A 320 -7.07 0.59 9.17
CA LEU A 320 -6.92 1.87 9.88
C LEU A 320 -5.55 1.96 10.57
N MET A 321 -5.10 0.87 11.18
CA MET A 321 -3.78 0.80 11.83
C MET A 321 -2.62 0.90 10.84
N ALA A 322 -2.80 0.42 9.60
CA ALA A 322 -1.85 0.70 8.52
C ALA A 322 -1.76 2.20 8.21
N ASN A 323 -2.89 2.92 8.12
CA ASN A 323 -2.88 4.37 7.92
C ASN A 323 -2.19 5.13 9.07
N VAL A 324 -2.31 4.65 10.32
CA VAL A 324 -1.54 5.19 11.46
C VAL A 324 -0.04 4.98 11.22
N GLY A 325 0.37 3.82 10.71
CA GLY A 325 1.76 3.58 10.29
C GLY A 325 2.24 4.59 9.23
N GLY A 326 1.41 4.88 8.23
CA GLY A 326 1.71 5.92 7.24
C GLY A 326 1.85 7.33 7.84
N PHE A 327 1.04 7.67 8.83
CA PHE A 327 1.20 8.93 9.57
C PHE A 327 2.54 8.98 10.34
N LEU A 328 2.94 7.89 10.99
CA LEU A 328 4.22 7.79 11.70
C LEU A 328 5.43 7.88 10.75
N ALA A 329 5.26 7.45 9.50
CA ALA A 329 6.25 7.59 8.45
C ALA A 329 6.48 9.04 7.99
N GLY A 330 5.57 9.96 8.28
CA GLY A 330 5.68 11.38 7.93
C GLY A 330 6.50 12.18 8.93
N LEU A 331 5.81 12.88 9.84
CA LEU A 331 6.44 13.82 10.79
C LEU A 331 7.41 13.15 11.78
N PRO A 332 7.07 12.03 12.45
CA PRO A 332 7.99 11.41 13.40
C PRO A 332 9.29 10.94 12.74
N PHE A 333 9.20 10.26 11.59
CA PHE A 333 10.37 9.78 10.86
C PHE A 333 11.26 10.93 10.36
N SER A 334 10.67 11.96 9.75
CA SER A 334 11.42 13.13 9.28
C SER A 334 12.06 13.93 10.42
N THR A 335 11.44 13.99 11.59
CA THR A 335 12.02 14.62 12.78
C THR A 335 13.29 13.88 13.23
N ILE A 336 13.26 12.54 13.22
CA ILE A 336 14.46 11.73 13.53
C ILE A 336 15.57 11.98 12.50
N ALA A 337 15.21 12.00 11.21
CA ALA A 337 16.17 12.27 10.13
C ALA A 337 16.82 13.66 10.26
N LYS A 338 16.04 14.68 10.65
CA LYS A 338 16.50 16.06 10.83
C LYS A 338 17.40 16.25 12.05
N HIS A 339 17.11 15.60 13.17
CA HIS A 339 17.87 15.79 14.41
C HIS A 339 19.10 14.89 14.54
N TYR A 340 19.07 13.67 14.00
CA TYR A 340 20.16 12.70 14.14
C TYR A 340 20.89 12.48 12.82
N SER A 341 20.23 11.84 11.86
CA SER A 341 20.66 11.66 10.47
C SER A 341 19.66 10.76 9.74
N TRP A 342 19.72 10.75 8.41
CA TRP A 342 18.99 9.76 7.61
C TRP A 342 19.39 8.32 7.94
N ALA A 343 20.68 8.05 8.19
CA ALA A 343 21.16 6.72 8.55
C ALA A 343 20.53 6.22 9.86
N THR A 344 20.42 7.08 10.88
CA THR A 344 19.73 6.76 12.13
C THR A 344 18.25 6.50 11.91
N ALA A 345 17.58 7.31 11.07
CA ALA A 345 16.15 7.13 10.78
C ALA A 345 15.88 5.77 10.12
N PHE A 346 16.66 5.38 9.10
CA PHE A 346 16.54 4.07 8.46
C PHE A 346 16.89 2.92 9.43
N TRP A 347 17.89 3.10 10.31
CA TRP A 347 18.23 2.11 11.32
C TRP A 347 17.10 1.89 12.34
N VAL A 348 16.43 2.95 12.80
CA VAL A 348 15.26 2.84 13.69
C VAL A 348 14.12 2.08 13.01
N ALA A 349 13.86 2.38 11.74
CA ALA A 349 12.84 1.69 10.97
C ALA A 349 13.17 0.20 10.73
N GLU A 350 14.46 -0.12 10.48
CA GLU A 350 14.96 -1.50 10.37
C GLU A 350 14.77 -2.29 11.68
N ILE A 351 15.15 -1.70 12.81
CA ILE A 351 14.98 -2.34 14.13
C ILE A 351 13.50 -2.54 14.45
N THR A 352 12.66 -1.55 14.15
CA THR A 352 11.22 -1.65 14.39
C THR A 352 10.60 -2.76 13.54
N CYS A 353 11.00 -2.87 12.27
CA CYS A 353 10.58 -3.94 11.36
C CYS A 353 11.05 -5.32 11.86
N THR A 354 12.31 -5.43 12.26
CA THR A 354 12.90 -6.68 12.77
C THR A 354 12.23 -7.11 14.07
N GLY A 355 12.06 -6.18 15.02
CA GLY A 355 11.37 -6.43 16.27
C GLY A 355 9.92 -6.88 16.07
N SER A 356 9.20 -6.24 15.14
CA SER A 356 7.85 -6.65 14.74
C SER A 356 7.84 -8.06 14.14
N THR A 357 8.79 -8.39 13.26
CA THR A 357 8.93 -9.71 12.65
C THR A 357 9.22 -10.80 13.69
N VAL A 358 10.13 -10.54 14.63
CA VAL A 358 10.45 -11.46 15.73
C VAL A 358 9.27 -11.62 16.66
N ALA A 359 8.58 -10.54 17.03
CA ALA A 359 7.36 -10.61 17.83
C ALA A 359 6.29 -11.47 17.13
N PHE A 360 6.08 -11.26 15.83
CA PHE A 360 5.15 -12.05 15.04
C PHE A 360 5.54 -13.54 14.98
N PHE A 361 6.83 -13.82 14.90
CA PHE A 361 7.36 -15.18 14.91
C PHE A 361 7.11 -15.88 16.27
N LEU A 362 7.38 -15.19 17.37
CA LEU A 362 7.14 -15.70 18.72
C LEU A 362 5.65 -15.93 18.99
N LEU A 363 4.80 -15.06 18.43
CA LEU A 363 3.35 -15.10 18.59
C LEU A 363 2.64 -15.95 17.53
N ARG A 364 3.37 -16.68 16.68
CA ARG A 364 2.81 -17.51 15.59
C ARG A 364 1.85 -18.61 16.06
N ASN A 365 1.98 -19.02 17.33
CA ASN A 365 1.15 -20.06 17.96
C ASN A 365 -0.06 -19.49 18.71
N ILE A 366 -0.30 -18.18 18.70
CA ILE A 366 -1.53 -17.60 19.26
C ILE A 366 -2.74 -18.13 18.48
N ARG A 367 -3.82 -18.39 19.21
CA ARG A 367 -5.12 -18.77 18.66
C ARG A 367 -5.60 -17.72 17.66
N THR A 368 -5.65 -18.08 16.39
CA THR A 368 -5.93 -17.17 15.27
C THR A 368 -7.40 -16.81 15.15
N LYS A 369 -8.31 -17.65 15.67
CA LYS A 369 -9.75 -17.43 15.56
C LYS A 369 -10.25 -16.45 16.64
N MET A 370 -10.80 -15.32 16.21
CA MET A 370 -11.41 -14.31 17.08
C MET A 370 -12.88 -14.68 17.37
N GLY A 371 -13.29 -14.64 18.64
CA GLY A 371 -14.65 -14.96 19.09
C GLY A 371 -14.85 -16.37 19.68
N ARG A 372 -15.98 -16.59 20.37
CA ARG A 372 -16.34 -17.89 20.98
C ARG A 372 -16.54 -18.99 19.92
N ILE A 373 -15.83 -20.10 20.06
CA ILE A 373 -16.22 -21.37 19.44
C ILE A 373 -17.41 -21.90 20.27
N PRO A 374 -18.53 -22.35 19.67
CA PRO A 374 -19.54 -23.07 20.43
C PRO A 374 -18.84 -24.23 21.13
N LYS A 375 -19.00 -24.32 22.46
CA LYS A 375 -18.61 -25.52 23.22
C LYS A 375 -19.13 -26.71 22.40
N LYS A 376 -18.25 -27.66 22.08
CA LYS A 376 -18.70 -28.96 21.56
C LYS A 376 -19.86 -29.41 22.46
N ALA A 377 -21.00 -29.71 21.85
CA ALA A 377 -21.98 -30.55 22.51
C ALA A 377 -21.25 -31.88 22.74
N ASP A 378 -21.03 -32.21 24.00
CA ASP A 378 -20.55 -33.52 24.44
C ASP A 378 -21.54 -34.61 23.97
#